data_AF-A0A813Q8U2-F1
#
_entry.id   AF-A0A813Q8U2-F1
#
_cell.length_a   1.000
_cell.length_b   1.000
_cell.length_c   1.000
_cell.angle_alpha   90.00
_cell.angle_beta   90.00
_cell.angle_gamma   90.00
#
_symmetry.space_group_name_H-M   'P 1'
#
loop_
_entity.id
_entity.type
_entity.pdbx_description
1 polymer ?
#
loop_
_entity_poly.entity_id
_entity_poly.type
_entity_poly.pdbx_seq_one_letter_code
_entity_poly.pdbx_strand_id
1 'polypeptide(L)'
;MSVISRTTLPLYCLSRYFSRRYTSNKNISFRQFSLTTAHTSQSLPPLSNESGTLPNAKPSAAKAKPKFNITWKSVTVTFIGAGSLLLYMYYLDTKKKQRFRAQQRAHVGKMAIGGPFELITHEKKTVTDKDFHGQWILIYFGFTHCPDICPEELEKLAEVTEILRKKFASSSSSITNKKYPFQPLFVSVDPERDTPELVSTYIKDFSPHFIGLTGTREQVQNMCKHYRVYFSQGPKVGNDYIVDHAIIISLVSRPFVKKFKANNDENTLTNEILNHFDTIKQVQSTYYAKWNLCQDLFSMLSGIVPVVGGCDLIRARVPILRFTDSASRLRCDLNINNVTGIRNTDLLRFYSETDPRVAPLVLSLKTWAKFHNINDASQQTLSSYSLTLMIIYYLQSIASPPVVPVWQQLLPDRFDAKIPCSQLKRNDKPSELWQSQNIQLVGELFIGFLSYYVKQFRFEDYAISVRLGSLLDKEDFLDNDRTNYGNSLIAIEGEYYTFDVSVYCLYLIVSIILF
;
A
#
# COMPACT_ATOMS: atom_id res chain seq x y z
N MET A 1 49.29 3.79 -11.90
CA MET A 1 49.05 4.31 -13.26
C MET A 1 48.38 3.24 -14.11
N SER A 2 47.06 3.32 -14.27
CA SER A 2 46.32 2.89 -15.47
C SER A 2 44.83 3.20 -15.25
N VAL A 3 44.42 4.32 -15.84
CA VAL A 3 43.05 4.82 -15.89
C VAL A 3 42.32 4.02 -16.96
N ILE A 4 41.23 3.33 -16.61
CA ILE A 4 40.26 2.84 -17.60
C ILE A 4 38.89 3.44 -17.28
N SER A 5 38.59 4.47 -18.05
CA SER A 5 37.32 5.16 -18.25
C SER A 5 36.17 4.18 -18.57
N ARG A 6 35.14 4.13 -17.71
CA ARG A 6 33.79 3.64 -18.03
C ARG A 6 32.72 4.38 -17.22
N THR A 7 32.65 5.70 -17.36
CA THR A 7 31.59 6.55 -16.79
C THR A 7 31.12 7.61 -17.80
N THR A 8 30.59 7.18 -18.95
CA THR A 8 30.06 8.11 -19.96
C THR A 8 28.71 7.70 -20.57
N LEU A 9 28.09 6.60 -20.15
CA LEU A 9 26.79 6.17 -20.69
C LEU A 9 25.54 6.92 -20.17
N PRO A 10 25.45 7.40 -18.90
CA PRO A 10 24.24 8.12 -18.45
C PRO A 10 24.10 9.53 -19.06
N LEU A 11 25.23 10.19 -19.30
CA LEU A 11 25.30 11.56 -19.82
C LEU A 11 24.85 11.68 -21.27
N TYR A 12 25.09 10.64 -22.08
CA TYR A 12 24.78 10.65 -23.52
C TYR A 12 23.27 10.49 -23.81
N CYS A 13 22.51 9.84 -22.90
CA CYS A 13 21.06 9.67 -23.06
C CYS A 13 20.27 10.92 -22.61
N LEU A 14 20.67 11.56 -21.52
CA LEU A 14 20.04 12.81 -21.06
C LEU A 14 20.36 13.97 -22.01
N SER A 15 21.60 14.12 -22.48
CA SER A 15 21.93 15.18 -23.44
C SER A 15 21.22 14.97 -24.78
N ARG A 16 21.03 13.73 -25.27
CA ARG A 16 20.25 13.46 -26.49
C ARG A 16 18.75 13.68 -26.31
N TYR A 17 18.17 13.41 -25.14
CA TYR A 17 16.76 13.71 -24.87
C TYR A 17 16.49 15.23 -24.93
N PHE A 18 17.37 16.05 -24.34
CA PHE A 18 17.26 17.51 -24.41
C PHE A 18 17.67 18.09 -25.77
N SER A 19 18.67 17.51 -26.45
CA SER A 19 19.13 18.00 -27.77
C SER A 19 18.15 17.67 -28.91
N ARG A 20 17.49 16.50 -28.89
CA ARG A 20 16.56 16.11 -29.98
C ARG A 20 15.26 16.90 -30.02
N ARG A 21 14.84 17.52 -28.90
CA ARG A 21 13.62 18.35 -28.87
C ARG A 21 13.87 19.82 -29.21
N TYR A 22 15.14 20.24 -29.21
CA TYR A 22 15.51 21.62 -29.54
C TYR A 22 15.73 21.85 -31.04
N THR A 23 15.72 20.79 -31.86
CA THR A 23 15.87 20.87 -33.32
C THR A 23 14.93 19.90 -34.04
N SER A 24 13.62 20.17 -34.07
CA SER A 24 12.73 19.93 -35.22
C SER A 24 11.24 20.09 -34.84
N ASN A 25 10.54 20.85 -35.70
CA ASN A 25 9.10 20.98 -35.87
C ASN A 25 8.27 21.76 -34.82
N LYS A 26 8.21 23.06 -35.08
CA LYS A 26 6.98 23.86 -35.01
C LYS A 26 5.90 23.20 -35.89
N ASN A 27 4.64 23.28 -35.44
CA ASN A 27 3.38 22.79 -36.04
C ASN A 27 2.92 21.39 -35.60
N ILE A 28 2.24 21.34 -34.44
CA ILE A 28 1.19 20.36 -34.19
C ILE A 28 -0.06 21.14 -33.80
N SER A 29 -1.01 21.29 -34.72
CA SER A 29 -2.34 21.82 -34.42
C SER A 29 -3.14 20.73 -33.71
N PHE A 30 -3.70 21.04 -32.55
CA PHE A 30 -4.72 20.20 -31.93
C PHE A 30 -5.98 20.20 -32.80
N ARG A 31 -6.24 19.11 -33.53
CA ARG A 31 -7.54 18.89 -34.15
C ARG A 31 -8.55 18.58 -33.06
N GLN A 32 -9.54 19.45 -32.95
CA GLN A 32 -10.73 19.36 -32.13
C GLN A 32 -11.52 18.10 -32.56
N PHE A 33 -11.71 17.15 -31.65
CA PHE A 33 -12.62 16.03 -31.87
C PHE A 33 -14.06 16.58 -31.86
N SER A 34 -14.67 16.68 -33.04
CA SER A 34 -16.11 16.90 -33.19
C SER A 34 -16.81 15.54 -33.21
N LEU A 35 -17.77 15.33 -32.31
CA LEU A 35 -18.70 14.21 -32.35
C LEU A 35 -19.68 14.44 -33.51
N THR A 36 -19.45 13.77 -34.63
CA THR A 36 -20.44 13.66 -35.71
C THR A 36 -21.31 12.43 -35.48
N THR A 37 -22.56 12.66 -35.11
CA THR A 37 -23.64 11.67 -35.10
C THR A 37 -23.98 11.32 -36.56
N ALA A 38 -23.80 10.06 -36.95
CA ALA A 38 -24.22 9.56 -38.26
C ALA A 38 -25.72 9.28 -38.24
N HIS A 39 -26.50 10.02 -39.02
CA HIS A 39 -27.87 9.64 -39.38
C HIS A 39 -27.89 9.17 -40.84
N THR A 40 -28.19 7.89 -40.99
CA THR A 40 -28.44 7.22 -42.27
C THR A 40 -29.74 7.75 -42.89
N SER A 41 -29.62 8.34 -44.08
CA SER A 41 -30.72 8.76 -44.95
C SER A 41 -31.19 7.59 -45.83
N GLN A 42 -32.48 7.27 -45.79
CA GLN A 42 -33.18 6.64 -46.91
C GLN A 42 -34.46 7.42 -47.22
N SER A 43 -34.66 7.63 -48.51
CA SER A 43 -35.65 8.49 -49.15
C SER A 43 -36.74 7.69 -49.87
N LEU A 44 -37.90 8.33 -50.09
CA LEU A 44 -38.86 8.29 -51.23
C LEU A 44 -40.33 8.34 -50.75
N PRO A 45 -41.32 8.80 -51.55
CA PRO A 45 -41.41 10.00 -52.41
C PRO A 45 -42.68 10.86 -52.10
N PRO A 46 -42.94 12.00 -52.79
CA PRO A 46 -44.03 12.94 -52.45
C PRO A 46 -45.24 12.87 -53.41
N LEU A 47 -46.37 13.48 -53.00
CA LEU A 47 -47.53 14.05 -53.75
C LEU A 47 -48.78 13.91 -52.85
N SER A 48 -49.75 14.82 -52.70
CA SER A 48 -50.09 16.10 -53.32
C SER A 48 -51.14 16.80 -52.44
N ASN A 49 -51.23 18.13 -52.55
CA ASN A 49 -52.26 18.98 -51.95
C ASN A 49 -53.65 18.66 -52.48
N GLU A 50 -54.67 18.67 -51.61
CA GLU A 50 -55.99 19.18 -51.99
C GLU A 50 -56.61 20.03 -50.88
N SER A 51 -57.13 21.17 -51.33
CA SER A 51 -57.84 22.22 -50.62
C SER A 51 -59.31 21.86 -50.41
N GLY A 52 -59.83 22.07 -49.20
CA GLY A 52 -61.27 22.05 -48.92
C GLY A 52 -61.62 23.06 -47.84
N THR A 53 -62.43 24.05 -48.21
CA THR A 53 -62.85 25.22 -47.43
C THR A 53 -63.89 24.89 -46.33
N LEU A 54 -63.87 25.71 -45.27
CA LEU A 54 -64.67 25.68 -44.02
C LEU A 54 -66.21 25.76 -44.21
N PRO A 55 -66.98 25.46 -43.14
CA PRO A 55 -67.58 26.60 -42.43
C PRO A 55 -67.54 26.54 -40.88
N ASN A 56 -67.17 27.69 -40.32
CA ASN A 56 -67.57 28.31 -39.05
C ASN A 56 -67.72 27.48 -37.76
N ALA A 57 -66.77 27.66 -36.84
CA ALA A 57 -66.97 27.46 -35.40
C ALA A 57 -66.71 28.78 -34.63
N LYS A 58 -67.68 29.17 -33.79
CA LYS A 58 -67.61 30.29 -32.83
C LYS A 58 -66.46 30.09 -31.81
N PRO A 59 -65.90 31.16 -31.22
CA PRO A 59 -64.66 31.07 -30.45
C PRO A 59 -64.92 30.49 -29.05
N SER A 60 -64.14 29.47 -28.66
CA SER A 60 -64.13 28.95 -27.29
C SER A 60 -62.73 29.11 -26.68
N ALA A 61 -62.65 30.03 -25.71
CA ALA A 61 -61.66 30.21 -24.64
C ALA A 61 -60.19 29.77 -24.90
N ALA A 62 -59.33 30.75 -25.19
CA ALA A 62 -57.89 30.60 -25.00
C ALA A 62 -57.57 30.44 -23.50
N LYS A 63 -56.98 29.29 -23.12
CA LYS A 63 -56.43 29.09 -21.78
C LYS A 63 -55.23 30.02 -21.58
N ALA A 64 -55.34 30.95 -20.63
CA ALA A 64 -54.29 31.90 -20.29
C ALA A 64 -53.03 31.17 -19.76
N LYS A 65 -51.85 31.50 -20.29
CA LYS A 65 -50.56 31.09 -19.71
C LYS A 65 -50.38 31.82 -18.36
N PRO A 66 -49.97 31.15 -17.28
CA PRO A 66 -49.79 31.82 -15.99
C PRO A 66 -48.61 32.79 -16.10
N LYS A 67 -48.88 34.09 -15.92
CA LYS A 67 -47.84 35.11 -15.76
C LYS A 67 -47.31 35.02 -14.32
N PHE A 68 -46.16 34.37 -14.14
CA PHE A 68 -45.44 34.42 -12.87
C PHE A 68 -44.68 35.74 -12.76
N ASN A 69 -45.19 36.65 -11.93
CA ASN A 69 -44.51 37.91 -11.61
C ASN A 69 -43.49 37.67 -10.48
N ILE A 70 -42.26 37.34 -10.85
CA ILE A 70 -41.15 37.23 -9.90
C ILE A 70 -40.85 38.65 -9.37
N THR A 71 -41.24 38.89 -8.13
CA THR A 71 -40.96 40.17 -7.45
C THR A 71 -39.52 40.15 -6.95
N TRP A 72 -38.77 41.26 -7.08
CA TRP A 72 -37.37 41.36 -6.61
C TRP A 72 -37.17 40.89 -5.15
N LYS A 73 -38.18 41.08 -4.29
CA LYS A 73 -38.19 40.58 -2.91
C LYS A 73 -38.10 39.05 -2.82
N SER A 74 -38.77 38.32 -3.71
CA SER A 74 -38.70 36.85 -3.77
C SER A 74 -37.32 36.37 -4.22
N VAL A 75 -36.70 37.06 -5.18
CA VAL A 75 -35.33 36.76 -5.63
C VAL A 75 -34.35 36.94 -4.48
N THR A 76 -34.42 38.06 -3.75
CA THR A 76 -33.53 38.31 -2.61
C THR A 76 -33.66 37.25 -1.51
N VAL A 77 -34.88 36.86 -1.16
CA VAL A 77 -35.12 35.81 -0.14
C VAL A 77 -34.56 34.46 -0.59
N THR A 78 -34.73 34.09 -1.87
CA THR A 78 -34.17 32.85 -2.41
C THR A 78 -32.64 32.86 -2.42
N PHE A 79 -32.01 33.98 -2.80
CA PHE A 79 -30.55 34.10 -2.78
C PHE A 79 -29.97 34.05 -1.36
N ILE A 80 -30.63 34.68 -0.38
CA ILE A 80 -30.22 34.60 1.02
C ILE A 80 -30.37 33.16 1.54
N GLY A 81 -31.51 32.51 1.29
CA GLY A 81 -31.75 31.12 1.70
C GLY A 81 -30.75 30.14 1.08
N ALA A 82 -30.49 30.26 -0.22
CA ALA A 82 -29.51 29.43 -0.93
C ALA A 82 -28.08 29.72 -0.44
N GLY A 83 -27.73 30.98 -0.20
CA GLY A 83 -26.45 31.39 0.36
C GLY A 83 -26.21 30.83 1.77
N SER A 84 -27.21 30.93 2.65
CA SER A 84 -27.17 30.37 4.00
C SER A 84 -27.06 28.85 3.98
N LEU A 85 -27.77 28.17 3.07
CA LEU A 85 -27.68 26.71 2.91
C LEU A 85 -26.29 26.28 2.42
N LEU A 86 -25.71 26.99 1.44
CA LEU A 86 -24.36 26.73 0.96
C LEU A 86 -23.30 26.98 2.04
N LEU A 87 -23.46 28.04 2.83
CA LEU A 87 -22.56 28.34 3.94
C LEU A 87 -22.65 27.26 5.04
N TYR A 88 -23.87 26.77 5.32
CA TYR A 88 -24.10 25.69 6.26
C TYR A 88 -23.53 24.35 5.77
N MET A 89 -23.73 24.02 4.49
CA MET A 89 -23.11 22.85 3.85
C MET A 89 -21.57 22.94 3.88
N TYR A 90 -21.00 24.12 3.59
CA TYR A 90 -19.56 24.37 3.69
C TYR A 90 -19.04 24.21 5.13
N TYR A 91 -19.79 24.69 6.12
CA TYR A 91 -19.46 24.51 7.54
C TYR A 91 -19.49 23.03 7.96
N LEU A 92 -20.50 22.27 7.51
CA LEU A 92 -20.57 20.83 7.80
C LEU A 92 -19.43 20.06 7.13
N ASP A 93 -19.09 20.37 5.88
CA ASP A 93 -17.98 19.74 5.14
C ASP A 93 -16.62 20.03 5.79
N THR A 94 -16.36 21.28 6.19
CA THR A 94 -15.11 21.65 6.90
C THR A 94 -15.00 20.95 8.25
N LYS A 95 -16.09 20.86 9.02
CA LYS A 95 -16.11 20.14 10.31
C LYS A 95 -15.94 18.62 10.14
N LYS A 96 -16.53 18.02 9.09
CA LYS A 96 -16.33 16.62 8.70
C LYS A 96 -14.88 16.34 8.30
N LYS A 97 -14.28 17.19 7.47
CA LYS A 97 -12.86 17.11 7.07
C LYS A 97 -11.91 17.25 8.26
N GLN A 98 -12.21 18.11 9.24
CA GLN A 98 -11.40 18.24 10.46
C GLN A 98 -11.48 17.00 11.36
N ARG A 99 -12.68 16.45 11.60
CA ARG A 99 -12.86 15.17 12.33
C ARG A 99 -12.15 14.02 11.63
N PHE A 100 -12.24 13.97 10.30
CA PHE A 100 -11.56 12.99 9.46
C PHE A 100 -10.02 13.10 9.57
N ARG A 101 -9.46 14.32 9.50
CA ARG A 101 -8.02 14.57 9.70
C ARG A 101 -7.54 14.21 11.12
N ALA A 102 -8.38 14.42 12.14
CA ALA A 102 -8.07 14.04 13.52
C ALA A 102 -8.09 12.51 13.71
N GLN A 103 -9.06 11.81 13.13
CA GLN A 103 -9.10 10.34 13.10
C GLN A 103 -7.91 9.75 12.34
N GLN A 104 -7.55 10.33 11.18
CA GLN A 104 -6.34 9.97 10.42
C GLN A 104 -5.08 10.10 11.29
N ARG A 105 -4.87 11.25 11.95
CA ARG A 105 -3.72 11.44 12.86
C ARG A 105 -3.69 10.44 14.03
N ALA A 106 -4.84 10.06 14.57
CA ALA A 106 -4.93 9.07 15.64
C ALA A 106 -4.67 7.62 15.18
N HIS A 107 -4.91 7.30 13.90
CA HIS A 107 -4.67 5.96 13.33
C HIS A 107 -3.33 5.80 12.60
N VAL A 108 -2.66 6.90 12.24
CA VAL A 108 -1.28 6.89 11.70
C VAL A 108 -0.31 6.15 12.64
N GLY A 109 -0.61 6.06 13.93
CA GLY A 109 0.20 5.32 14.91
C GLY A 109 0.03 3.80 14.94
N LYS A 110 -0.86 3.20 14.13
CA LYS A 110 -1.22 1.76 14.19
C LYS A 110 -0.65 0.88 13.06
N MET A 111 0.32 1.36 12.30
CA MET A 111 0.78 0.73 11.06
C MET A 111 2.28 0.41 11.07
N ALA A 112 2.64 -0.65 11.78
CA ALA A 112 3.83 -1.51 11.63
C ALA A 112 3.60 -2.75 12.52
N ILE A 113 4.24 -3.89 12.24
CA ILE A 113 4.39 -4.92 13.28
C ILE A 113 5.26 -4.31 14.38
N GLY A 114 4.83 -4.40 15.64
CA GLY A 114 5.38 -3.60 16.71
C GLY A 114 4.68 -2.25 16.81
N GLY A 115 4.28 -1.90 18.02
CA GLY A 115 3.56 -0.66 18.34
C GLY A 115 4.01 -0.13 19.69
N PRO A 116 3.50 1.03 20.11
CA PRO A 116 3.76 1.50 21.45
C PRO A 116 3.22 0.49 22.46
N PHE A 117 4.06 0.16 23.44
CA PHE A 117 3.66 -0.68 24.57
C PHE A 117 4.11 0.00 25.84
N GLU A 118 3.39 -0.31 26.92
CA GLU A 118 3.71 0.13 28.27
C GLU A 118 3.50 -1.09 29.17
N LEU A 119 4.60 -1.60 29.73
CA LEU A 119 4.62 -2.79 30.57
C LEU A 119 5.46 -2.55 31.81
N ILE A 120 5.37 -3.47 32.75
CA ILE A 120 6.06 -3.45 34.03
C ILE A 120 7.20 -4.47 33.95
N THR A 121 8.42 -4.06 34.26
CA THR A 121 9.55 -4.97 34.35
C THR A 121 9.48 -5.82 35.62
N HIS A 122 10.25 -6.90 35.64
CA HIS A 122 10.52 -7.71 36.83
C HIS A 122 11.14 -6.90 38.00
N GLU A 123 11.70 -5.70 37.74
CA GLU A 123 12.17 -4.75 38.76
C GLU A 123 11.07 -3.76 39.22
N LYS A 124 9.81 -3.99 38.83
CA LYS A 124 8.66 -3.11 39.08
C LYS A 124 8.78 -1.71 38.48
N LYS A 125 9.59 -1.55 37.43
CA LYS A 125 9.70 -0.29 36.69
C LYS A 125 8.79 -0.32 35.48
N THR A 126 8.09 0.78 35.21
CA THR A 126 7.34 0.93 33.97
C THR A 126 8.30 1.22 32.82
N VAL A 127 8.17 0.47 31.74
CA VAL A 127 8.97 0.64 30.53
C VAL A 127 8.07 0.71 29.31
N THR A 128 8.58 1.40 28.30
CA THR A 128 7.92 1.60 27.03
C THR A 128 8.79 1.11 25.89
N ASP A 129 8.19 1.04 24.71
CA ASP A 129 8.88 0.80 23.44
C ASP A 129 10.05 1.77 23.20
N LYS A 130 10.03 2.97 23.80
CA LYS A 130 11.05 3.99 23.59
C LYS A 130 12.35 3.70 24.30
N ASP A 131 12.30 3.01 25.44
CA ASP A 131 13.46 2.70 26.27
C ASP A 131 14.46 1.79 25.55
N PHE A 132 13.93 0.97 24.64
CA PHE A 132 14.69 0.03 23.83
C PHE A 132 15.12 0.59 22.46
N HIS A 133 14.91 1.88 22.18
CA HIS A 133 15.43 2.49 20.95
C HIS A 133 16.96 2.36 20.86
N GLY A 134 17.42 2.06 19.65
CA GLY A 134 18.85 1.89 19.35
C GLY A 134 19.44 0.55 19.83
N GLN A 135 18.59 -0.41 20.23
CA GLN A 135 19.00 -1.79 20.52
C GLN A 135 18.22 -2.75 19.64
N TRP A 136 18.81 -3.90 19.36
CA TRP A 136 18.12 -5.05 18.82
C TRP A 136 17.49 -5.81 19.99
N ILE A 137 16.18 -5.99 19.91
CA ILE A 137 15.41 -6.66 20.95
C ILE A 137 15.03 -8.03 20.41
N LEU A 138 15.24 -9.07 21.21
CA LEU A 138 14.79 -10.43 20.94
C LEU A 138 13.66 -10.75 21.92
N ILE A 139 12.42 -10.74 21.43
CA ILE A 139 11.22 -10.89 22.26
C ILE A 139 10.71 -12.31 22.14
N TYR A 140 10.53 -12.98 23.28
CA TYR A 140 9.78 -14.21 23.41
C TYR A 140 8.54 -13.97 24.28
N PHE A 141 7.40 -14.48 23.84
CA PHE A 141 6.13 -14.40 24.56
C PHE A 141 5.84 -15.77 25.14
N GLY A 142 5.65 -15.85 26.46
CA GLY A 142 5.43 -17.11 27.17
C GLY A 142 4.81 -16.87 28.53
N PHE A 143 4.87 -17.86 29.43
CA PHE A 143 4.36 -17.74 30.80
C PHE A 143 5.16 -18.64 31.74
N THR A 144 5.24 -18.29 33.03
CA THR A 144 6.18 -18.95 33.96
C THR A 144 5.78 -20.38 34.34
N HIS A 145 4.50 -20.73 34.17
CA HIS A 145 3.95 -22.05 34.48
C HIS A 145 3.98 -23.02 33.28
N CYS A 146 4.69 -22.69 32.20
CA CYS A 146 4.79 -23.55 31.03
C CYS A 146 5.75 -24.72 31.34
N PRO A 147 5.33 -25.98 31.16
CA PRO A 147 6.09 -27.13 31.65
C PRO A 147 7.41 -27.32 30.91
N ASP A 148 7.42 -27.23 29.57
CA ASP A 148 8.55 -27.69 28.76
C ASP A 148 9.01 -26.68 27.69
N ILE A 149 8.06 -26.03 27.00
CA ILE A 149 8.35 -25.24 25.79
C ILE A 149 9.01 -23.88 26.10
N CYS A 150 8.47 -23.13 27.07
CA CYS A 150 9.04 -21.81 27.40
C CYS A 150 10.48 -21.90 27.95
N PRO A 151 10.82 -22.86 28.85
CA PRO A 151 12.20 -23.05 29.29
C PRO A 151 13.17 -23.30 28.12
N GLU A 152 12.83 -24.22 27.21
CA GLU A 152 13.66 -24.57 26.05
C GLU A 152 13.93 -23.33 25.16
N GLU A 153 12.89 -22.55 24.85
CA GLU A 153 13.02 -21.34 24.04
C GLU A 153 13.85 -20.23 24.73
N LEU A 154 13.78 -20.13 26.06
CA LEU A 154 14.55 -19.15 26.84
C LEU A 154 16.03 -19.52 26.92
N GLU A 155 16.37 -20.81 27.08
CA GLU A 155 17.75 -21.31 27.00
C GLU A 155 18.36 -21.03 25.63
N LYS A 156 17.63 -21.38 24.56
CA LYS A 156 18.02 -21.07 23.18
C LYS A 156 18.25 -19.57 22.98
N LEU A 157 17.36 -18.73 23.48
CA LEU A 157 17.49 -17.28 23.34
C LEU A 157 18.70 -16.72 24.11
N ALA A 158 18.99 -17.27 25.29
CA ALA A 158 20.18 -16.92 26.06
C ALA A 158 21.46 -17.23 25.26
N GLU A 159 21.56 -18.44 24.70
CA GLU A 159 22.72 -18.85 23.91
C GLU A 159 22.89 -18.01 22.64
N VAL A 160 21.82 -17.82 21.87
CA VAL A 160 21.82 -17.00 20.64
C VAL A 160 22.29 -15.58 20.94
N THR A 161 21.79 -14.95 22.01
CA THR A 161 22.20 -13.57 22.35
C THR A 161 23.68 -13.48 22.71
N GLU A 162 24.23 -14.50 23.36
CA GLU A 162 25.65 -14.57 23.71
C GLU A 162 26.54 -14.80 22.49
N ILE A 163 26.14 -15.69 21.56
CA ILE A 163 26.83 -15.90 20.28
C ILE A 163 26.86 -14.61 19.48
N LEU A 164 25.71 -13.93 19.34
CA LEU A 164 25.62 -12.64 18.65
C LEU A 164 26.52 -11.61 19.32
N ARG A 165 26.49 -11.49 20.65
CA ARG A 165 27.34 -10.56 21.39
C ARG A 165 28.83 -10.80 21.10
N LYS A 166 29.29 -12.06 21.14
CA LYS A 166 30.69 -12.42 20.83
C LYS A 166 31.08 -12.05 19.40
N LYS A 167 30.22 -12.33 18.41
CA LYS A 167 30.46 -12.01 16.98
C LYS A 167 30.49 -10.50 16.71
N PHE A 168 29.64 -9.72 17.38
CA PHE A 168 29.59 -8.27 17.21
C PHE A 168 30.65 -7.53 18.05
N ALA A 169 31.13 -8.10 19.15
CA ALA A 169 32.24 -7.55 19.91
C ALA A 169 33.59 -7.64 19.17
N SER A 170 33.78 -8.69 18.36
CA SER A 170 34.99 -8.91 17.55
C SER A 170 35.00 -8.15 16.22
N SER A 171 33.84 -7.68 15.75
CA SER A 171 33.74 -6.79 14.61
C SER A 171 33.71 -5.34 15.10
N SER A 172 34.74 -4.52 14.84
CA SER A 172 34.80 -3.06 15.15
C SER A 172 33.68 -2.20 14.51
N SER A 173 32.66 -2.83 13.95
CA SER A 173 31.47 -2.23 13.35
C SER A 173 30.37 -2.08 14.40
N SER A 174 30.53 -1.11 15.31
CA SER A 174 29.49 -0.79 16.28
C SER A 174 28.25 -0.21 15.56
N ILE A 175 27.21 -1.02 15.38
CA ILE A 175 25.92 -0.59 14.82
C ILE A 175 25.13 0.24 15.86
N THR A 176 25.50 0.17 17.14
CA THR A 176 24.78 0.82 18.24
C THR A 176 25.74 1.37 19.29
N ASN A 177 25.58 2.63 19.70
CA ASN A 177 26.38 3.26 20.78
C ASN A 177 26.05 2.76 22.21
N LYS A 178 25.29 1.66 22.35
CA LYS A 178 24.86 1.13 23.65
C LYS A 178 25.72 -0.07 24.07
N LYS A 179 25.95 -0.17 25.39
CA LYS A 179 26.76 -1.23 26.06
C LYS A 179 26.28 -2.66 25.76
N TYR A 180 24.98 -2.83 25.45
CA TYR A 180 24.37 -4.11 25.07
C TYR A 180 23.57 -3.93 23.76
N PRO A 181 24.11 -4.39 22.61
CA PRO A 181 23.45 -4.24 21.31
C PRO A 181 22.24 -5.17 21.13
N PHE A 182 22.24 -6.32 21.82
CA PHE A 182 21.17 -7.33 21.80
C PHE A 182 20.57 -7.48 23.19
N GLN A 183 19.26 -7.25 23.31
CA GLN A 183 18.53 -7.33 24.56
C GLN A 183 17.46 -8.42 24.45
N PRO A 184 17.60 -9.55 25.17
CA PRO A 184 16.52 -10.52 25.26
C PRO A 184 15.41 -10.03 26.20
N LEU A 185 14.17 -10.12 25.74
CA LEU A 185 12.95 -9.81 26.49
C LEU A 185 12.08 -11.05 26.59
N PHE A 186 11.64 -11.34 27.81
CA PHE A 186 10.57 -12.29 28.07
C PHE A 186 9.30 -11.50 28.39
N VAL A 187 8.22 -11.73 27.67
CA VAL A 187 6.91 -11.09 27.91
C VAL A 187 5.93 -12.15 28.38
N SER A 188 5.47 -12.02 29.63
CA SER A 188 4.41 -12.89 30.13
C SER A 188 3.09 -12.60 29.43
N VAL A 189 2.44 -13.65 28.92
CA VAL A 189 1.08 -13.61 28.38
C VAL A 189 0.01 -13.91 29.44
N ASP A 190 0.43 -14.21 30.67
CA ASP A 190 -0.45 -14.62 31.78
C ASP A 190 -0.27 -13.77 33.05
N PRO A 191 -0.61 -12.47 32.99
CA PRO A 191 -0.37 -11.54 34.09
C PRO A 191 -1.17 -11.84 35.36
N GLU A 192 -2.16 -12.73 35.31
CA GLU A 192 -2.96 -13.14 36.47
C GLU A 192 -2.17 -14.03 37.43
N ARG A 193 -1.24 -14.84 36.89
CA ARG A 193 -0.35 -15.73 37.66
C ARG A 193 1.08 -15.21 37.74
N ASP A 194 1.53 -14.52 36.69
CA ASP A 194 2.91 -14.08 36.53
C ASP A 194 3.15 -12.69 37.12
N THR A 195 3.30 -12.65 38.45
CA THR A 195 3.73 -11.43 39.17
C THR A 195 5.15 -11.02 38.78
N PRO A 196 5.52 -9.73 38.87
CA PRO A 196 6.88 -9.27 38.57
C PRO A 196 7.98 -10.04 39.32
N GLU A 197 7.71 -10.43 40.56
CA GLU A 197 8.60 -11.22 41.40
C GLU A 197 8.80 -12.64 40.87
N LEU A 198 7.71 -13.31 40.49
CA LEU A 198 7.77 -14.65 39.91
C LEU A 198 8.51 -14.64 38.57
N VAL A 199 8.19 -13.67 37.71
CA VAL A 199 8.91 -13.45 36.45
C VAL A 199 10.39 -13.17 36.72
N SER A 200 10.74 -12.42 37.76
CA SER A 200 12.14 -12.17 38.12
C SER A 200 12.88 -13.44 38.49
N THR A 201 12.27 -14.34 39.26
CA THR A 201 12.89 -15.61 39.65
C THR A 201 13.04 -16.51 38.43
N TYR A 202 11.99 -16.62 37.61
CA TYR A 202 11.98 -17.45 36.41
C TYR A 202 13.09 -17.09 35.41
N ILE A 203 13.22 -15.81 35.04
CA ILE A 203 14.21 -15.41 34.02
C ILE A 203 15.67 -15.51 34.50
N LYS A 204 15.90 -15.49 35.82
CA LYS A 204 17.26 -15.53 36.41
C LYS A 204 17.94 -16.88 36.20
N ASP A 205 17.16 -17.94 36.09
CA ASP A 205 17.68 -19.30 35.87
C ASP A 205 18.30 -19.46 34.48
N PHE A 206 17.90 -18.62 33.51
CA PHE A 206 18.36 -18.70 32.12
C PHE A 206 19.53 -17.74 31.81
N SER A 207 19.39 -16.44 32.13
CA SER A 207 20.46 -15.47 31.90
C SER A 207 20.26 -14.16 32.68
N PRO A 208 21.33 -13.58 33.25
CA PRO A 208 21.26 -12.29 33.95
C PRO A 208 20.96 -11.11 33.02
N HIS A 209 20.95 -11.32 31.70
CA HIS A 209 20.69 -10.28 30.71
C HIS A 209 19.22 -10.21 30.27
N PHE A 210 18.36 -11.15 30.69
CA PHE A 210 16.94 -11.06 30.40
C PHE A 210 16.28 -9.88 31.11
N ILE A 211 15.37 -9.22 30.40
CA ILE A 211 14.38 -8.34 31.02
C ILE A 211 13.03 -9.01 30.87
N GLY A 212 12.50 -9.50 31.98
CA GLY A 212 11.12 -9.97 32.07
C GLY A 212 10.14 -8.81 32.16
N LEU A 213 9.06 -8.90 31.39
CA LEU A 213 7.97 -7.94 31.28
C LEU A 213 6.63 -8.63 31.59
N THR A 214 5.81 -7.97 32.40
CA THR A 214 4.42 -8.33 32.70
C THR A 214 3.60 -7.04 32.81
N GLY A 215 2.35 -7.09 33.23
CA GLY A 215 1.53 -5.90 33.40
C GLY A 215 0.08 -6.23 33.71
N THR A 216 -0.83 -5.30 33.43
CA THR A 216 -2.26 -5.59 33.45
C THR A 216 -2.65 -6.44 32.24
N ARG A 217 -3.76 -7.20 32.35
CA ARG A 217 -4.32 -7.98 31.23
C ARG A 217 -4.51 -7.14 29.98
N GLU A 218 -4.95 -5.90 30.13
CA GLU A 218 -5.14 -4.95 29.02
C GLU A 218 -3.83 -4.54 28.36
N GLN A 219 -2.79 -4.24 29.15
CA GLN A 219 -1.46 -3.87 28.62
C GLN A 219 -0.82 -5.02 27.86
N VAL A 220 -0.88 -6.25 28.41
CA VAL A 220 -0.34 -7.46 27.78
C VAL A 220 -1.11 -7.78 26.50
N GLN A 221 -2.45 -7.78 26.55
CA GLN A 221 -3.28 -7.97 25.36
C GLN A 221 -2.99 -6.93 24.27
N ASN A 222 -2.79 -5.68 24.66
CA ASN A 222 -2.45 -4.61 23.74
C ASN A 222 -1.08 -4.85 23.08
N MET A 223 -0.07 -5.30 23.83
CA MET A 223 1.23 -5.66 23.25
C MET A 223 1.11 -6.89 22.33
N CYS A 224 0.50 -7.98 22.79
CA CYS A 224 0.27 -9.18 21.98
C CYS A 224 -0.45 -8.85 20.67
N LYS A 225 -1.42 -7.93 20.70
CA LYS A 225 -2.09 -7.43 19.49
C LYS A 225 -1.16 -6.67 18.55
N HIS A 226 -0.32 -5.77 19.05
CA HIS A 226 0.62 -5.00 18.22
C HIS A 226 1.76 -5.87 17.65
N TYR A 227 2.17 -6.90 18.38
CA TYR A 227 3.22 -7.84 17.97
C TYR A 227 2.65 -9.10 17.28
N ARG A 228 1.32 -9.22 17.18
CA ARG A 228 0.57 -10.34 16.61
C ARG A 228 0.97 -11.68 17.17
N VAL A 229 0.83 -11.79 18.47
CA VAL A 229 1.02 -13.02 19.22
C VAL A 229 -0.35 -13.48 19.64
N TYR A 230 -0.75 -14.65 19.14
CA TYR A 230 -1.96 -15.30 19.59
C TYR A 230 -1.73 -15.90 20.98
N PHE A 231 -2.71 -15.74 21.86
CA PHE A 231 -2.79 -16.50 23.09
C PHE A 231 -4.25 -16.72 23.49
N SER A 232 -4.56 -17.88 24.06
CA SER A 232 -5.86 -18.21 24.64
C SER A 232 -5.68 -19.02 25.92
N GLN A 233 -6.54 -18.77 26.90
CA GLN A 233 -6.65 -19.67 28.05
C GLN A 233 -7.31 -20.97 27.56
N GLY A 234 -6.59 -22.09 27.67
CA GLY A 234 -7.08 -23.42 27.35
C GLY A 234 -8.15 -23.91 28.32
N PRO A 235 -8.72 -25.10 28.10
CA PRO A 235 -9.75 -25.66 28.98
C PRO A 235 -9.23 -25.82 30.40
N LYS A 236 -10.01 -25.36 31.39
CA LYS A 236 -9.67 -25.49 32.81
C LYS A 236 -9.75 -26.96 33.23
N VAL A 237 -8.64 -27.49 33.75
CA VAL A 237 -8.61 -28.83 34.35
C VAL A 237 -8.54 -28.64 35.86
N GLY A 238 -9.69 -28.71 36.52
CA GLY A 238 -9.81 -28.37 37.94
C GLY A 238 -9.62 -26.87 38.18
N ASN A 239 -8.64 -26.49 39.01
CA ASN A 239 -8.31 -25.10 39.33
C ASN A 239 -7.12 -24.55 38.51
N ASP A 240 -6.59 -25.35 37.58
CA ASP A 240 -5.43 -25.00 36.75
C ASP A 240 -5.82 -24.89 35.27
N TYR A 241 -5.07 -24.10 34.51
CA TYR A 241 -5.24 -23.94 33.07
C TYR A 241 -3.90 -23.80 32.36
N ILE A 242 -3.83 -24.37 31.17
CA ILE A 242 -2.72 -24.18 30.24
C ILE A 242 -3.07 -23.00 29.33
N VAL A 243 -2.09 -22.15 29.05
CA VAL A 243 -2.25 -21.06 28.08
C VAL A 243 -1.69 -21.53 26.74
N ASP A 244 -2.57 -21.68 25.76
CA ASP A 244 -2.17 -21.86 24.37
C ASP A 244 -1.60 -20.54 23.87
N HIS A 245 -0.35 -20.51 23.43
CA HIS A 245 0.28 -19.31 22.88
C HIS A 245 1.18 -19.64 21.70
N ALA A 246 1.42 -18.66 20.84
CA ALA A 246 2.30 -18.82 19.69
C ALA A 246 3.78 -18.87 20.14
N ILE A 247 4.48 -19.95 19.77
CA ILE A 247 5.90 -20.15 20.06
C ILE A 247 6.72 -19.43 18.99
N ILE A 248 6.96 -18.14 19.19
CA ILE A 248 7.61 -17.27 18.20
C ILE A 248 8.64 -16.38 18.89
N ILE A 249 9.87 -16.41 18.37
CA ILE A 249 10.91 -15.44 18.72
C ILE A 249 10.84 -14.27 17.72
N SER A 250 10.81 -13.04 18.22
CA SER A 250 10.74 -11.82 17.40
C SER A 250 11.99 -10.96 17.57
N LEU A 251 12.75 -10.73 16.50
CA LEU A 251 13.80 -9.71 16.45
C LEU A 251 13.22 -8.37 16.03
N VAL A 252 13.48 -7.34 16.85
CA VAL A 252 12.89 -6.02 16.72
C VAL A 252 13.97 -4.94 16.79
N SER A 253 14.02 -4.07 15.79
CA SER A 253 14.75 -2.79 15.83
C SER A 253 14.02 -1.82 14.92
N ARG A 254 13.24 -0.91 15.49
CA ARG A 254 12.25 -0.15 14.71
C ARG A 254 12.88 0.62 13.54
N PRO A 255 12.29 0.56 12.34
CA PRO A 255 10.97 -0.03 12.00
C PRO A 255 10.99 -1.54 11.67
N PHE A 256 12.12 -2.22 11.83
CA PHE A 256 12.28 -3.63 11.46
C PHE A 256 11.73 -4.57 12.54
N VAL A 257 10.89 -5.51 12.12
CA VAL A 257 10.49 -6.68 12.92
C VAL A 257 10.60 -7.92 12.05
N LYS A 258 11.29 -8.94 12.56
CA LYS A 258 11.43 -10.27 11.95
C LYS A 258 11.02 -11.32 12.98
N LYS A 259 10.17 -12.26 12.59
CA LYS A 259 9.74 -13.38 13.42
C LYS A 259 10.47 -14.65 12.96
N PHE A 260 10.78 -15.52 13.91
CA PHE A 260 11.42 -16.82 13.69
C PHE A 260 10.56 -17.92 14.27
N LYS A 261 10.57 -19.08 13.61
CA LYS A 261 9.81 -20.27 14.06
C LYS A 261 10.57 -21.00 15.18
N ALA A 262 9.81 -21.66 16.05
CA ALA A 262 10.34 -22.40 17.20
C ALA A 262 11.29 -23.55 16.81
N ASN A 263 11.03 -24.25 15.71
CA ASN A 263 11.75 -25.49 15.34
C ASN A 263 13.21 -25.31 14.88
N ASN A 264 13.74 -24.09 14.94
CA ASN A 264 15.13 -23.83 14.58
C ASN A 264 16.05 -24.10 15.79
N ASP A 265 17.15 -24.82 15.56
CA ASP A 265 18.26 -24.94 16.51
C ASP A 265 18.98 -23.58 16.72
N GLU A 266 19.79 -23.46 17.77
CA GLU A 266 20.47 -22.23 18.15
C GLU A 266 21.36 -21.70 17.03
N ASN A 267 22.04 -22.59 16.29
CA ASN A 267 22.93 -22.21 15.20
C ASN A 267 22.15 -21.73 13.98
N THR A 268 21.08 -22.41 13.62
CA THR A 268 20.19 -22.00 12.53
C THR A 268 19.56 -20.64 12.81
N LEU A 269 18.99 -20.44 14.01
CA LEU A 269 18.42 -19.15 14.41
C LEU A 269 19.47 -18.03 14.39
N THR A 270 20.67 -18.30 14.90
CA THR A 270 21.79 -17.35 14.85
C THR A 270 22.15 -16.97 13.41
N ASN A 271 22.25 -17.96 12.51
CA ASN A 271 22.60 -17.73 11.12
C ASN A 271 21.51 -16.95 10.38
N GLU A 272 20.24 -17.23 10.63
CA GLU A 272 19.12 -16.45 10.08
C GLU A 272 19.14 -14.99 10.54
N ILE A 273 19.41 -14.74 11.82
CA ILE A 273 19.56 -13.39 12.37
C ILE A 273 20.74 -12.66 11.71
N LEU A 274 21.89 -13.32 11.53
CA LEU A 274 23.05 -12.74 10.86
C LEU A 274 22.77 -12.42 9.39
N ASN A 275 22.15 -13.35 8.66
CA ASN A 275 21.73 -13.14 7.27
C ASN A 275 20.76 -11.96 7.15
N HIS A 276 19.86 -11.80 8.13
CA HIS A 276 18.96 -10.65 8.19
C HIS A 276 19.73 -9.33 8.35
N PHE A 277 20.76 -9.29 9.22
CA PHE A 277 21.61 -8.11 9.37
C PHE A 277 22.38 -7.77 8.10
N ASP A 278 22.94 -8.76 7.41
CA ASP A 278 23.66 -8.51 6.15
C ASP A 278 22.71 -8.02 5.06
N THR A 279 21.48 -8.54 5.03
CA THR A 279 20.42 -8.03 4.16
C THR A 279 20.10 -6.57 4.46
N ILE A 280 19.94 -6.20 5.74
CA ILE A 280 19.68 -4.80 6.15
C ILE A 280 20.85 -3.89 5.74
N LYS A 281 22.10 -4.30 6.00
CA LYS A 281 23.29 -3.54 5.60
C LYS A 281 23.34 -3.34 4.09
N GLN A 282 23.07 -4.39 3.31
CA GLN A 282 23.05 -4.32 1.86
C GLN A 282 21.96 -3.38 1.34
N VAL A 283 20.74 -3.46 1.91
CA VAL A 283 19.62 -2.58 1.55
C VAL A 283 19.94 -1.12 1.90
N GLN A 284 20.50 -0.86 3.08
CA GLN A 284 20.92 0.48 3.50
C GLN A 284 22.03 1.03 2.60
N SER A 285 23.08 0.25 2.34
CA SER A 285 24.17 0.62 1.43
C SER A 285 23.65 0.98 0.03
N THR A 286 22.77 0.14 -0.52
CA THR A 286 22.12 0.38 -1.82
C THR A 286 21.26 1.64 -1.80
N TYR A 287 20.51 1.88 -0.72
CA TYR A 287 19.72 3.10 -0.54
C TYR A 287 20.61 4.35 -0.51
N TYR A 288 21.68 4.35 0.29
CA TYR A 288 22.60 5.49 0.39
C TYR A 288 23.35 5.75 -0.92
N ALA A 289 23.75 4.70 -1.65
CA ALA A 289 24.31 4.86 -2.98
C ALA A 289 23.33 5.55 -3.94
N LYS A 290 22.06 5.11 -3.96
CA LYS A 290 21.00 5.77 -4.75
C LYS A 290 20.75 7.21 -4.29
N TRP A 291 20.74 7.45 -2.98
CA TRP A 291 20.53 8.77 -2.39
C TRP A 291 21.64 9.75 -2.78
N ASN A 292 22.90 9.36 -2.68
CA ASN A 292 24.05 10.19 -3.05
C ASN A 292 24.00 10.54 -4.55
N LEU A 293 23.70 9.57 -5.41
CA LEU A 293 23.51 9.85 -6.84
C LEU A 293 22.35 10.82 -7.10
N CYS A 294 21.24 10.72 -6.35
CA CYS A 294 20.15 11.70 -6.44
C CYS A 294 20.56 13.09 -5.95
N GLN A 295 21.44 13.19 -4.94
CA GLN A 295 22.00 14.47 -4.47
C GLN A 295 22.92 15.11 -5.51
N ASP A 296 23.77 14.31 -6.16
CA ASP A 296 24.61 14.78 -7.26
C ASP A 296 23.75 15.32 -8.41
N LEU A 297 22.74 14.54 -8.82
CA LEU A 297 21.79 14.96 -9.87
C LEU A 297 20.98 16.19 -9.45
N PHE A 298 20.56 16.30 -8.20
CA PHE A 298 19.87 17.47 -7.67
C PHE A 298 20.74 18.72 -7.80
N SER A 299 22.03 18.62 -7.43
CA SER A 299 22.98 19.73 -7.53
C SER A 299 23.19 20.15 -8.98
N MET A 300 23.28 19.17 -9.90
CA MET A 300 23.39 19.44 -11.33
C MET A 300 22.12 20.10 -11.90
N LEU A 301 20.94 19.53 -11.64
CA LEU A 301 19.68 19.96 -12.25
C LEU A 301 19.19 21.30 -11.70
N SER A 302 19.44 21.59 -10.42
CA SER A 302 19.08 22.88 -9.82
C SER A 302 19.84 24.05 -10.43
N GLY A 303 21.01 23.80 -11.02
CA GLY A 303 21.79 24.80 -11.76
C GLY A 303 21.26 25.10 -13.16
N ILE A 304 20.38 24.26 -13.73
CA ILE A 304 19.86 24.40 -15.11
C ILE A 304 18.52 25.15 -15.10
N VAL A 305 18.53 26.34 -14.51
CA VAL A 305 17.35 27.20 -14.30
C VAL A 305 16.50 27.47 -15.56
N PRO A 306 17.05 27.59 -16.79
CA PRO A 306 16.22 27.81 -17.98
C PRO A 306 15.30 26.63 -18.32
N VAL A 307 15.67 25.42 -17.90
CA VAL A 307 15.02 24.16 -18.31
C VAL A 307 14.27 23.51 -17.15
N VAL A 308 14.74 23.72 -15.92
CA VAL A 308 14.21 23.06 -14.73
C VAL A 308 13.62 24.10 -13.77
N GLY A 309 12.33 23.99 -13.50
CA GLY A 309 11.60 24.85 -12.58
C GLY A 309 11.15 24.09 -11.33
N GLY A 310 11.60 24.55 -10.15
CA GLY A 310 11.39 23.83 -8.89
C GLY A 310 12.11 22.49 -8.89
N CYS A 311 12.93 22.25 -7.87
CA CYS A 311 13.68 21.00 -7.76
C CYS A 311 13.67 20.60 -6.29
N ASP A 312 13.17 19.40 -5.99
CA ASP A 312 13.02 18.87 -4.65
C ASP A 312 13.58 17.46 -4.58
N LEU A 313 14.48 17.22 -3.62
CA LEU A 313 14.93 15.88 -3.29
C LEU A 313 14.09 15.31 -2.14
N ILE A 314 13.33 14.26 -2.43
CA ILE A 314 12.37 13.67 -1.49
C ILE A 314 12.96 12.38 -0.90
N ARG A 315 13.05 12.36 0.44
CA ARG A 315 13.41 11.17 1.21
C ARG A 315 12.21 10.23 1.33
N ALA A 316 12.17 9.22 0.47
CA ALA A 316 11.17 8.17 0.45
C ALA A 316 11.85 6.79 0.34
N ARG A 317 11.11 5.68 0.43
CA ARG A 317 11.66 4.30 0.33
C ARG A 317 12.55 4.10 -0.91
N VAL A 318 12.15 4.71 -2.02
CA VAL A 318 13.00 4.94 -3.20
C VAL A 318 13.22 6.45 -3.25
N PRO A 319 14.46 6.95 -3.21
CA PRO A 319 14.73 8.39 -3.35
C PRO A 319 14.14 8.95 -4.65
N ILE A 320 13.42 10.06 -4.57
CA ILE A 320 12.80 10.70 -5.73
C ILE A 320 13.35 12.12 -5.85
N LEU A 321 13.89 12.43 -7.03
CA LEU A 321 14.22 13.78 -7.44
C LEU A 321 13.06 14.31 -8.28
N ARG A 322 12.36 15.30 -7.74
CA ARG A 322 11.16 15.86 -8.35
C ARG A 322 11.45 17.25 -8.90
N PHE A 323 11.01 17.51 -10.12
CA PHE A 323 11.17 18.83 -10.73
C PHE A 323 10.08 19.12 -11.75
N THR A 324 9.99 20.37 -12.23
CA THR A 324 9.12 20.73 -13.35
C THR A 324 9.97 21.03 -14.56
N ASP A 325 9.64 20.45 -15.72
CA ASP A 325 10.21 20.89 -16.98
C ASP A 325 9.61 22.26 -17.35
N SER A 326 10.44 23.29 -17.41
CA SER A 326 10.01 24.67 -17.67
C SER A 326 9.35 24.84 -19.03
N ALA A 327 9.74 24.02 -20.03
CA ALA A 327 9.20 24.08 -21.38
C ALA A 327 7.80 23.46 -21.49
N SER A 328 7.63 22.21 -21.05
CA SER A 328 6.34 21.51 -21.15
C SER A 328 5.40 21.75 -19.96
N ARG A 329 5.90 22.37 -18.88
CA ARG A 329 5.21 22.49 -17.57
C ARG A 329 4.85 21.14 -16.93
N LEU A 330 5.46 20.04 -17.39
CA LEU A 330 5.23 18.72 -16.82
C LEU A 330 6.03 18.56 -15.53
N ARG A 331 5.37 18.02 -14.51
CA ARG A 331 6.01 17.58 -13.28
C ARG A 331 6.65 16.22 -13.51
N CYS A 332 7.94 16.13 -13.23
CA CYS A 332 8.78 14.96 -13.46
C CYS A 332 9.26 14.40 -12.11
N ASP A 333 9.13 13.09 -11.94
CA ASP A 333 9.68 12.35 -10.81
C ASP A 333 10.77 11.41 -11.34
N LEU A 334 12.02 11.69 -10.98
CA LEU A 334 13.19 10.89 -11.33
C LEU A 334 13.60 10.01 -10.16
N ASN A 335 13.91 8.75 -10.43
CA ASN A 335 14.41 7.80 -9.45
C ASN A 335 15.52 6.96 -10.09
N ILE A 336 16.35 6.33 -9.25
CA ILE A 336 17.53 5.59 -9.70
C ILE A 336 17.36 4.09 -9.45
N ASN A 337 17.59 3.31 -10.51
CA ASN A 337 17.59 1.84 -10.48
C ASN A 337 16.33 1.26 -9.82
N ASN A 338 15.16 1.77 -10.21
CA ASN A 338 13.86 1.21 -9.83
C ASN A 338 13.43 0.11 -10.82
N VAL A 339 14.15 -1.00 -10.79
CA VAL A 339 13.92 -2.18 -11.65
C VAL A 339 12.48 -2.68 -11.52
N THR A 340 11.95 -2.75 -10.30
CA THR A 340 10.57 -3.18 -10.06
C THR A 340 9.55 -2.26 -10.72
N GLY A 341 9.74 -0.94 -10.65
CA GLY A 341 8.85 0.01 -11.31
C GLY A 341 8.77 -0.21 -12.83
N ILE A 342 9.89 -0.55 -13.45
CA ILE A 342 9.95 -0.86 -14.89
C ILE A 342 9.13 -2.11 -15.20
N ARG A 343 9.33 -3.19 -14.45
CA ARG A 343 8.65 -4.47 -14.67
C ARG A 343 7.15 -4.41 -14.41
N ASN A 344 6.75 -3.78 -13.31
CA ASN A 344 5.33 -3.60 -13.01
C ASN A 344 4.62 -2.77 -14.08
N THR A 345 5.28 -1.73 -14.61
CA THR A 345 4.72 -0.92 -15.71
C THR A 345 4.54 -1.75 -16.98
N ASP A 346 5.49 -2.64 -17.25
CA ASP A 346 5.49 -3.53 -18.40
C ASP A 346 4.43 -4.65 -18.28
N LEU A 347 4.20 -5.19 -17.07
CA LEU A 347 3.06 -6.07 -16.78
C LEU A 347 1.71 -5.35 -16.96
N LEU A 348 1.58 -4.12 -16.47
CA LEU A 348 0.37 -3.32 -16.65
C LEU A 348 0.10 -2.98 -18.12
N ARG A 349 1.16 -2.71 -18.91
CA ARG A 349 1.04 -2.59 -20.37
C ARG A 349 0.42 -3.85 -20.94
N PHE A 350 0.96 -5.02 -20.57
CA PHE A 350 0.46 -6.32 -21.02
C PHE A 350 -1.05 -6.48 -20.79
N TYR A 351 -1.52 -6.20 -19.57
CA TYR A 351 -2.95 -6.23 -19.25
C TYR A 351 -3.75 -5.23 -20.07
N SER A 352 -3.27 -3.99 -20.21
CA SER A 352 -3.98 -2.95 -20.97
C SER A 352 -4.12 -3.27 -22.46
N GLU A 353 -3.16 -4.01 -23.02
CA GLU A 353 -3.14 -4.44 -24.42
C GLU A 353 -3.79 -5.81 -24.63
N THR A 354 -4.28 -6.47 -23.57
CA THR A 354 -4.93 -7.78 -23.65
C THR A 354 -6.34 -7.67 -24.20
N ASP A 355 -7.14 -6.74 -23.67
CA ASP A 355 -8.54 -6.57 -24.01
C ASP A 355 -8.89 -5.07 -24.02
N PRO A 356 -9.62 -4.58 -25.04
CA PRO A 356 -9.91 -3.15 -25.22
C PRO A 356 -10.71 -2.53 -24.06
N ARG A 357 -11.37 -3.35 -23.21
CA ARG A 357 -12.14 -2.88 -22.06
C ARG A 357 -11.28 -2.52 -20.85
N VAL A 358 -10.04 -3.04 -20.77
CA VAL A 358 -9.18 -2.89 -19.58
C VAL A 358 -8.80 -1.42 -19.34
N ALA A 359 -8.27 -0.73 -20.35
CA ALA A 359 -7.85 0.66 -20.19
C ALA A 359 -9.00 1.61 -19.83
N PRO A 360 -10.18 1.58 -20.51
CA PRO A 360 -11.36 2.34 -20.11
C PRO A 360 -11.82 2.07 -18.67
N LEU A 361 -11.83 0.80 -18.23
CA LEU A 361 -12.18 0.43 -16.86
C LEU A 361 -11.23 1.05 -15.83
N VAL A 362 -9.92 0.90 -16.05
CA VAL A 362 -8.90 1.46 -15.16
C VAL A 362 -9.01 2.99 -15.09
N LEU A 363 -9.22 3.67 -16.23
CA LEU A 363 -9.37 5.12 -16.28
C LEU A 363 -10.66 5.59 -15.58
N SER A 364 -11.77 4.88 -15.76
CA SER A 364 -13.04 5.16 -15.11
C SER A 364 -12.92 5.00 -13.60
N LEU A 365 -12.32 3.90 -13.14
CA LEU A 365 -12.06 3.64 -11.72
C LEU A 365 -11.15 4.68 -11.10
N LYS A 366 -10.06 5.06 -11.78
CA LYS A 366 -9.16 6.11 -11.27
C LYS A 366 -9.86 7.46 -11.16
N THR A 367 -10.72 7.80 -12.12
CA THR A 367 -11.47 9.06 -12.13
C THR A 367 -12.49 9.09 -11.00
N TRP A 368 -13.27 8.02 -10.85
CA TRP A 368 -14.17 7.83 -9.72
C TRP A 368 -13.44 7.93 -8.37
N ALA A 369 -12.34 7.20 -8.20
CA ALA A 369 -11.55 7.20 -6.98
C ALA A 369 -10.95 8.58 -6.66
N LYS A 370 -10.54 9.33 -7.70
CA LYS A 370 -10.05 10.71 -7.54
C LYS A 370 -11.17 11.66 -7.11
N PHE A 371 -12.35 11.58 -7.74
CA PHE A 371 -13.52 12.38 -7.37
C PHE A 371 -13.90 12.20 -5.90
N HIS A 372 -13.75 10.97 -5.40
CA HIS A 372 -14.02 10.59 -4.02
C HIS A 372 -12.84 10.78 -3.06
N ASN A 373 -11.70 11.34 -3.51
CA ASN A 373 -10.49 11.56 -2.71
C ASN A 373 -9.91 10.28 -2.06
N ILE A 374 -9.99 9.14 -2.74
CA ILE A 374 -9.43 7.84 -2.30
C ILE A 374 -8.25 7.37 -3.15
N ASN A 375 -7.64 8.27 -3.93
CA ASN A 375 -6.57 7.95 -4.88
C ASN A 375 -5.31 8.82 -4.66
N ASP A 376 -4.78 8.82 -3.45
CA ASP A 376 -3.55 9.51 -3.04
C ASP A 376 -2.82 8.77 -1.91
N ALA A 377 -1.77 8.02 -2.27
CA ALA A 377 -0.95 7.26 -1.32
C ALA A 377 -0.21 8.16 -0.32
N SER A 378 0.11 9.41 -0.68
CA SER A 378 0.76 10.34 0.25
C SER A 378 -0.16 10.76 1.40
N GLN A 379 -1.47 10.66 1.17
CA GLN A 379 -2.53 10.89 2.17
C GLN A 379 -3.05 9.58 2.77
N GLN A 380 -2.29 8.48 2.66
CA GLN A 380 -2.67 7.16 3.17
C GLN A 380 -3.95 6.59 2.56
N THR A 381 -4.31 7.00 1.34
CA THR A 381 -5.40 6.39 0.56
C THR A 381 -4.86 5.44 -0.51
N LEU A 382 -5.71 4.81 -1.34
CA LEU A 382 -5.24 3.85 -2.35
C LEU A 382 -4.31 4.54 -3.35
N SER A 383 -3.23 3.87 -3.71
CA SER A 383 -2.45 4.33 -4.86
C SER A 383 -3.19 4.00 -6.16
N SER A 384 -2.98 4.80 -7.21
CA SER A 384 -3.49 4.47 -8.54
C SER A 384 -3.04 3.08 -9.01
N TYR A 385 -1.84 2.64 -8.59
CA TYR A 385 -1.33 1.31 -8.89
C TYR A 385 -2.13 0.21 -8.18
N SER A 386 -2.43 0.39 -6.89
CA SER A 386 -3.24 -0.54 -6.08
C SER A 386 -4.65 -0.70 -6.68
N LEU A 387 -5.30 0.40 -7.05
CA LEU A 387 -6.61 0.37 -7.74
C LEU A 387 -6.54 -0.42 -9.05
N THR A 388 -5.49 -0.20 -9.84
CA THR A 388 -5.27 -0.94 -11.08
C THR A 388 -5.12 -2.45 -10.83
N LEU A 389 -4.39 -2.86 -9.79
CA LEU A 389 -4.24 -4.28 -9.46
C LEU A 389 -5.56 -4.90 -8.96
N MET A 390 -6.37 -4.17 -8.19
CA MET A 390 -7.69 -4.64 -7.76
C MET A 390 -8.61 -4.91 -8.95
N ILE A 391 -8.68 -3.99 -9.92
CA ILE A 391 -9.51 -4.21 -11.11
C ILE A 391 -8.95 -5.32 -11.99
N ILE A 392 -7.63 -5.45 -12.12
CA ILE A 392 -7.02 -6.59 -12.84
C ILE A 392 -7.42 -7.91 -12.18
N TYR A 393 -7.28 -8.05 -10.86
CA TYR A 393 -7.70 -9.25 -10.15
C TYR A 393 -9.19 -9.57 -10.37
N TYR A 394 -10.06 -8.56 -10.26
CA TYR A 394 -11.48 -8.72 -10.55
C TYR A 394 -11.71 -9.27 -11.97
N LEU A 395 -11.03 -8.71 -12.97
CA LEU A 395 -11.14 -9.14 -14.37
C LEU A 395 -10.55 -10.52 -14.65
N GLN A 396 -9.59 -10.97 -13.83
CA GLN A 396 -8.96 -12.29 -13.92
C GLN A 396 -9.79 -13.39 -13.29
N SER A 397 -10.34 -13.13 -12.11
CA SER A 397 -10.77 -14.20 -11.20
C SER A 397 -12.25 -14.13 -10.82
N ILE A 398 -12.88 -12.96 -10.99
CA ILE A 398 -14.26 -12.72 -10.53
C ILE A 398 -15.22 -12.51 -11.71
N ALA A 399 -14.80 -11.74 -12.71
CA ALA A 399 -15.52 -11.65 -13.97
C ALA A 399 -15.57 -13.04 -14.62
N SER A 400 -16.77 -13.48 -15.01
CA SER A 400 -16.99 -14.80 -15.59
C SER A 400 -17.73 -14.68 -16.92
N PRO A 401 -17.17 -15.18 -18.04
CA PRO A 401 -15.81 -15.71 -18.19
C PRO A 401 -14.70 -14.68 -17.86
N PRO A 402 -13.43 -15.07 -17.67
CA PRO A 402 -12.35 -14.11 -17.39
C PRO A 402 -12.12 -13.14 -18.56
N VAL A 403 -11.90 -11.87 -18.23
CA VAL A 403 -11.60 -10.82 -19.22
C VAL A 403 -10.13 -10.85 -19.61
N VAL A 404 -9.24 -11.05 -18.64
CA VAL A 404 -7.79 -11.17 -18.85
C VAL A 404 -7.24 -12.41 -18.15
N PRO A 405 -6.14 -13.02 -18.65
CA PRO A 405 -5.57 -14.21 -18.01
C PRO A 405 -4.64 -13.83 -16.87
N VAL A 406 -4.09 -14.84 -16.19
CA VAL A 406 -2.95 -14.65 -15.28
C VAL A 406 -1.65 -14.75 -16.10
N TRP A 407 -1.18 -13.62 -16.64
CA TRP A 407 -0.03 -13.59 -17.57
C TRP A 407 1.24 -14.22 -17.01
N GLN A 408 1.47 -14.10 -15.72
CA GLN A 408 2.65 -14.65 -15.04
C GLN A 408 2.63 -16.18 -14.96
N GLN A 409 1.45 -16.80 -15.03
CA GLN A 409 1.31 -18.26 -15.15
C GLN A 409 1.36 -18.72 -16.60
N LEU A 410 0.78 -17.94 -17.51
CA LEU A 410 0.75 -18.28 -18.92
C LEU A 410 2.11 -18.11 -19.61
N LEU A 411 2.92 -17.16 -19.15
CA LEU A 411 4.24 -16.82 -19.70
C LEU A 411 5.30 -16.67 -18.58
N PRO A 412 5.60 -17.73 -17.81
CA PRO A 412 6.46 -17.64 -16.63
C PRO A 412 7.88 -17.16 -16.97
N ASP A 413 8.45 -17.65 -18.07
CA ASP A 413 9.78 -17.24 -18.52
C ASP A 413 9.82 -15.77 -18.89
N ARG A 414 8.72 -15.22 -19.42
CA ARG A 414 8.64 -13.80 -19.79
C ARG A 414 8.69 -12.94 -18.52
N PHE A 415 7.90 -13.30 -17.52
CA PHE A 415 7.76 -12.53 -16.27
C PHE A 415 8.75 -12.99 -15.18
N ASP A 416 9.88 -13.59 -15.55
CA ASP A 416 10.91 -13.97 -14.58
C ASP A 416 11.68 -12.73 -14.08
N ALA A 417 11.70 -12.62 -12.75
CA ALA A 417 12.51 -11.73 -11.93
C ALA A 417 14.00 -11.70 -12.23
N LYS A 418 14.54 -12.79 -12.75
CA LYS A 418 15.97 -12.93 -13.02
C LYS A 418 16.38 -12.29 -14.34
N ILE A 419 15.46 -12.07 -15.27
CA ILE A 419 15.77 -11.54 -16.61
C ILE A 419 16.10 -10.04 -16.54
N PRO A 420 17.29 -9.57 -16.92
CA PRO A 420 17.61 -8.14 -16.89
C PRO A 420 16.57 -7.27 -17.61
N CYS A 421 16.21 -6.11 -17.04
CA CYS A 421 15.22 -5.21 -17.67
C CYS A 421 15.58 -4.77 -19.11
N SER A 422 16.86 -4.81 -19.48
CA SER A 422 17.33 -4.54 -20.84
C SER A 422 16.84 -5.57 -21.87
N GLN A 423 16.44 -6.75 -21.43
CA GLN A 423 15.98 -7.85 -22.28
C GLN A 423 14.45 -7.96 -22.34
N LEU A 424 13.71 -7.03 -21.71
CA LEU A 424 12.25 -7.03 -21.77
C LEU A 424 11.77 -6.79 -23.22
N LYS A 425 11.01 -7.75 -23.74
CA LYS A 425 10.39 -7.67 -25.06
C LYS A 425 9.25 -6.65 -25.02
N ARG A 426 9.33 -5.65 -25.90
CA ARG A 426 8.35 -4.54 -26.02
C ARG A 426 7.40 -4.68 -27.20
N ASN A 427 7.68 -5.62 -28.10
CA ASN A 427 6.91 -5.83 -29.33
C ASN A 427 5.89 -6.96 -29.21
N ASP A 428 5.76 -7.55 -28.01
CA ASP A 428 4.74 -8.56 -27.72
C ASP A 428 3.35 -7.96 -27.95
N LYS A 429 2.41 -8.75 -28.46
CA LYS A 429 1.01 -8.35 -28.68
C LYS A 429 0.07 -9.22 -27.85
N PRO A 430 -0.24 -8.83 -26.60
CA PRO A 430 -1.05 -9.64 -25.70
C PRO A 430 -2.43 -10.00 -26.24
N SER A 431 -3.05 -9.10 -27.03
CA SER A 431 -4.33 -9.34 -27.70
C SER A 431 -4.30 -10.51 -28.69
N GLU A 432 -3.14 -10.86 -29.27
CA GLU A 432 -3.02 -12.02 -30.16
C GLU A 432 -2.88 -13.33 -29.36
N LEU A 433 -2.45 -13.25 -28.10
CA LEU A 433 -2.20 -14.39 -27.22
C LEU A 433 -3.41 -14.76 -26.34
N TRP A 434 -4.35 -13.84 -26.16
CA TRP A 434 -5.57 -14.06 -25.38
C TRP A 434 -6.78 -13.38 -26.01
N GLN A 435 -7.88 -14.12 -26.10
CA GLN A 435 -9.16 -13.64 -26.61
C GLN A 435 -10.23 -13.91 -25.56
N SER A 436 -10.73 -12.84 -24.93
CA SER A 436 -11.73 -12.97 -23.89
C SER A 436 -13.04 -13.53 -24.44
N GLN A 437 -13.60 -14.52 -23.75
CA GLN A 437 -14.95 -15.02 -24.00
C GLN A 437 -16.01 -14.23 -23.20
N ASN A 438 -15.58 -13.28 -22.38
CA ASN A 438 -16.48 -12.44 -21.61
C ASN A 438 -17.11 -11.39 -22.51
N ILE A 439 -18.45 -11.32 -22.51
CA ILE A 439 -19.22 -10.37 -23.32
C ILE A 439 -19.75 -9.16 -22.54
N GLN A 440 -19.46 -9.08 -21.23
CA GLN A 440 -19.93 -7.99 -20.39
C GLN A 440 -19.36 -6.65 -20.86
N LEU A 441 -20.21 -5.63 -20.85
CA LEU A 441 -19.87 -4.27 -21.21
C LEU A 441 -18.98 -3.63 -20.12
N VAL A 442 -18.26 -2.58 -20.49
CA VAL A 442 -17.42 -1.79 -19.55
C VAL A 442 -18.22 -1.34 -18.33
N GLY A 443 -19.46 -0.87 -18.52
CA GLY A 443 -20.32 -0.46 -17.39
C GLY A 443 -20.70 -1.62 -16.46
N GLU A 444 -20.99 -2.79 -17.02
CA GLU A 444 -21.35 -3.98 -16.24
C GLU A 444 -20.16 -4.50 -15.43
N LEU A 445 -18.97 -4.53 -16.03
CA LEU A 445 -17.73 -4.90 -15.34
C LEU A 445 -17.38 -3.89 -14.24
N PHE A 446 -17.62 -2.59 -14.48
CA PHE A 446 -17.41 -1.56 -13.47
C PHE A 446 -18.34 -1.72 -12.26
N ILE A 447 -19.64 -1.92 -12.51
CA ILE A 447 -20.63 -2.16 -11.45
C ILE A 447 -20.33 -3.47 -10.72
N GLY A 448 -19.96 -4.51 -11.45
CA GLY A 448 -19.57 -5.81 -10.89
C GLY A 448 -18.34 -5.70 -9.99
N PHE A 449 -17.33 -4.93 -10.38
CA PHE A 449 -16.16 -4.63 -9.56
C PHE A 449 -16.56 -3.98 -8.22
N LEU A 450 -17.40 -2.93 -8.26
CA LEU A 450 -17.87 -2.25 -7.05
C LEU A 450 -18.67 -3.22 -6.17
N SER A 451 -19.58 -4.00 -6.77
CA SER A 451 -20.40 -4.96 -6.06
C SER A 451 -19.56 -6.04 -5.38
N TYR A 452 -18.52 -6.56 -6.04
CA TYR A 452 -17.63 -7.56 -5.48
C TYR A 452 -16.90 -7.03 -4.24
N TYR A 453 -16.22 -5.89 -4.36
CA TYR A 453 -15.45 -5.31 -3.27
C TYR A 453 -16.29 -4.69 -2.16
N VAL A 454 -17.60 -4.53 -2.34
CA VAL A 454 -18.49 -4.07 -1.26
C VAL A 454 -19.22 -5.21 -0.58
N LYS A 455 -19.68 -6.21 -1.34
CA LYS A 455 -20.61 -7.23 -0.84
C LYS A 455 -19.97 -8.59 -0.60
N GLN A 456 -18.85 -8.89 -1.25
CA GLN A 456 -18.31 -10.26 -1.30
C GLN A 456 -16.88 -10.35 -0.75
N PHE A 457 -15.99 -9.42 -1.08
CA PHE A 457 -14.60 -9.51 -0.67
C PHE A 457 -14.41 -9.25 0.83
N ARG A 458 -13.86 -10.24 1.54
CA ARG A 458 -13.53 -10.14 2.96
C ARG A 458 -12.11 -9.62 3.15
N PHE A 459 -12.00 -8.32 3.35
CA PHE A 459 -10.72 -7.63 3.55
C PHE A 459 -10.01 -8.00 4.85
N GLU A 460 -10.69 -8.55 5.84
CA GLU A 460 -10.04 -8.93 7.09
C GLU A 460 -9.23 -10.21 6.94
N ASP A 461 -9.69 -11.12 6.07
CA ASP A 461 -9.17 -12.48 5.98
C ASP A 461 -8.28 -12.68 4.74
N TYR A 462 -8.54 -11.97 3.64
CA TYR A 462 -7.90 -12.29 2.36
C TYR A 462 -7.07 -11.15 1.77
N ALA A 463 -5.95 -11.55 1.16
CA ALA A 463 -5.18 -10.76 0.21
C ALA A 463 -5.52 -11.19 -1.22
N ILE A 464 -5.41 -10.28 -2.19
CA ILE A 464 -5.52 -10.63 -3.61
C ILE A 464 -4.12 -10.82 -4.21
N SER A 465 -3.96 -11.83 -5.05
CA SER A 465 -2.75 -12.03 -5.85
C SER A 465 -3.06 -11.98 -7.34
N VAL A 466 -2.58 -10.93 -8.01
CA VAL A 466 -2.63 -10.82 -9.48
C VAL A 466 -1.70 -11.84 -10.14
N ARG A 467 -0.64 -12.24 -9.44
CA ARG A 467 0.32 -13.26 -9.88
C ARG A 467 -0.27 -14.65 -9.88
N LEU A 468 -1.14 -14.95 -8.91
CA LEU A 468 -1.77 -16.26 -8.77
C LEU A 468 -3.19 -16.30 -9.34
N GLY A 469 -3.83 -15.14 -9.54
CA GLY A 469 -5.24 -15.06 -9.89
C GLY A 469 -6.13 -15.62 -8.79
N SER A 470 -5.69 -15.60 -7.53
CA SER A 470 -6.38 -16.22 -6.41
C SER A 470 -6.41 -15.32 -5.18
N LEU A 471 -7.29 -15.67 -4.25
CA LEU A 471 -7.21 -15.20 -2.87
C LEU A 471 -6.04 -15.90 -2.19
N LEU A 472 -5.43 -15.20 -1.24
CA LEU A 472 -4.44 -15.73 -0.33
C LEU A 472 -4.90 -15.45 1.09
N ASP A 473 -4.85 -16.45 1.95
CA ASP A 473 -5.22 -16.30 3.35
C ASP A 473 -4.19 -15.42 4.04
N LYS A 474 -4.64 -14.38 4.76
CA LYS A 474 -3.75 -13.50 5.51
C LYS A 474 -2.97 -14.24 6.59
N GLU A 475 -3.51 -15.33 7.11
CA GLU A 475 -2.84 -16.19 8.09
C GLU A 475 -1.59 -16.86 7.49
N ASP A 476 -1.65 -17.33 6.24
CA ASP A 476 -0.53 -17.99 5.53
C ASP A 476 0.69 -17.08 5.32
N PHE A 477 0.50 -15.76 5.38
CA PHE A 477 1.59 -14.78 5.29
C PHE A 477 2.27 -14.45 6.62
N LEU A 478 1.70 -14.89 7.74
CA LEU A 478 2.38 -14.83 9.03
C LEU A 478 3.50 -15.89 9.10
N ASP A 479 3.38 -16.95 8.29
CA ASP A 479 4.25 -18.12 8.27
C ASP A 479 5.38 -18.10 7.21
N ASN A 480 5.25 -17.29 6.18
CA ASN A 480 6.16 -17.26 5.01
C ASN A 480 6.85 -15.91 4.85
N ASP A 481 7.84 -15.63 5.70
CA ASP A 481 9.05 -14.80 5.52
C ASP A 481 9.00 -13.41 4.82
N ARG A 482 7.82 -12.93 4.43
CA ARG A 482 7.56 -11.66 3.76
C ARG A 482 6.87 -10.74 4.78
N THR A 483 7.66 -10.24 5.72
CA THR A 483 7.29 -9.54 6.96
C THR A 483 6.59 -8.18 6.79
N ASN A 484 5.47 -8.05 6.06
CA ASN A 484 4.74 -6.77 5.99
C ASN A 484 3.21 -6.83 5.80
N TYR A 485 2.54 -7.98 5.75
CA TYR A 485 1.10 -8.07 5.40
C TYR A 485 0.11 -7.59 6.46
N GLY A 486 0.64 -7.15 7.57
CA GLY A 486 0.05 -7.55 8.82
C GLY A 486 -1.17 -6.76 9.30
N ASN A 487 -1.31 -5.51 8.89
CA ASN A 487 -2.44 -4.67 9.30
C ASN A 487 -3.12 -3.95 8.12
N SER A 488 -2.68 -4.15 6.87
CA SER A 488 -3.49 -3.67 5.74
C SER A 488 -4.73 -4.53 5.60
N LEU A 489 -5.89 -3.88 5.61
CA LEU A 489 -7.14 -4.51 5.17
C LEU A 489 -7.07 -4.87 3.69
N ILE A 490 -6.23 -4.20 2.89
CA ILE A 490 -6.01 -4.55 1.49
C ILE A 490 -4.54 -4.93 1.31
N ALA A 491 -4.29 -6.23 1.17
CA ALA A 491 -3.00 -6.75 0.74
C ALA A 491 -3.08 -7.13 -0.73
N ILE A 492 -2.20 -6.53 -1.54
CA ILE A 492 -2.10 -6.82 -2.97
C ILE A 492 -0.71 -7.32 -3.27
N GLU A 493 -0.60 -8.57 -3.71
CA GLU A 493 0.67 -9.12 -4.17
C GLU A 493 0.97 -8.65 -5.61
N GLY A 494 2.06 -7.91 -5.77
CA GLY A 494 2.71 -7.68 -7.06
C GLY A 494 3.93 -8.60 -7.24
N GLU A 495 4.47 -8.65 -8.46
CA GLU A 495 5.55 -9.58 -8.87
C GLU A 495 6.81 -9.52 -7.99
N TYR A 496 7.14 -8.35 -7.42
CA TYR A 496 8.33 -8.16 -6.56
C TYR A 496 8.03 -7.53 -5.20
N TYR A 497 6.85 -6.91 -5.06
CA TYR A 497 6.45 -6.22 -3.85
C TYR A 497 5.01 -6.49 -3.55
N THR A 498 4.76 -6.66 -2.27
CA THR A 498 3.44 -6.50 -1.67
C THR A 498 3.16 -5.03 -1.42
N PHE A 499 1.96 -4.60 -1.78
CA PHE A 499 1.46 -3.29 -1.44
C PHE A 499 0.51 -3.41 -0.24
N ASP A 500 0.85 -2.73 0.84
CA ASP A 500 0.05 -2.59 2.07
C ASP A 500 -0.77 -1.30 1.92
N VAL A 501 -2.10 -1.36 2.00
CA VAL A 501 -2.99 -0.18 1.92
C VAL A 501 -3.83 -0.03 3.18
N SER A 502 -3.99 1.22 3.63
CA SER A 502 -4.64 1.58 4.89
C SER A 502 -6.11 1.17 5.01
N VAL A 503 -6.54 1.02 6.27
CA VAL A 503 -7.89 0.70 6.75
C VAL A 503 -8.98 1.69 6.28
N TYR A 504 -8.60 2.94 6.01
CA TYR A 504 -9.54 4.01 5.69
C TYR A 504 -10.14 3.91 4.28
N CYS A 505 -9.41 3.29 3.35
CA CYS A 505 -9.89 3.08 1.98
C CYS A 505 -11.12 2.18 1.95
N LEU A 506 -11.18 1.19 2.85
CA LEU A 506 -12.29 0.25 2.95
C LEU A 506 -13.57 0.96 3.40
N TYR A 507 -13.50 1.70 4.51
CA TYR A 507 -14.63 2.46 5.02
C TYR A 507 -15.11 3.50 4.01
N LEU A 508 -14.21 4.17 3.27
CA LEU A 508 -14.65 5.11 2.24
C LEU A 508 -15.27 4.41 1.03
N ILE A 509 -14.66 3.35 0.48
CA ILE A 509 -15.23 2.62 -0.66
C ILE A 509 -16.62 2.07 -0.30
N VAL A 510 -16.75 1.43 0.85
CA VAL A 510 -18.03 0.88 1.33
C VAL A 510 -19.03 1.99 1.63
N SER A 511 -18.64 3.08 2.31
CA SER A 511 -19.56 4.19 2.64
C SER A 511 -19.97 5.04 1.44
N ILE A 512 -19.15 5.08 0.37
CA ILE A 512 -19.41 5.86 -0.85
C ILE A 512 -20.19 5.04 -1.89
N ILE A 513 -20.18 3.72 -1.80
CA ILE A 513 -20.98 2.86 -2.68
C ILE A 513 -22.36 2.56 -2.05
N LEU A 514 -22.48 2.65 -0.72
CA LEU A 514 -23.75 2.51 0.00
C LEU A 514 -24.57 3.82 0.10
N PHE A 515 -24.00 4.98 -0.25
CA PHE A 515 -24.65 6.29 -0.34
C PHE A 515 -24.42 6.90 -1.73
#